data_AF-A0A0H3BZL7-F1
#
_entry.id   AF-A0A0H3BZL7-F1
#
_cell.length_a   1.000
_cell.length_b   1.000
_cell.length_c   1.000
_cell.angle_alpha   90.00
_cell.angle_beta   90.00
_cell.angle_gamma   90.00
#
_symmetry.space_group_name_H-M   'P 1'
#
loop_
_entity.id
_entity.type
_entity.pdbx_description
1 polymer ?
#
loop_
_entity_poly.entity_id
_entity_poly.type
_entity_poly.pdbx_seq_one_letter_code
_entity_poly.pdbx_strand_id
1 'polypeptide(L)'
;MQLEIKGKTHNVKFGTRFVAEMDRAHVTEREGMKFGTGLQSTVPFLFERNVVTLAEIIHVGTITESPRPSLNDIYDYIDEVEDIEKLFDDVLDELRQSNASKLFMARVEKNLAEVAAEA
;
A
#
# COMPACT_ATOMS: atom_id res chain seq x y z
N MET A 1 4.86 -9.15 4.73
CA MET A 1 5.65 -8.68 5.90
C MET A 1 4.86 -8.89 7.20
N GLN A 2 5.49 -8.74 8.37
CA GLN A 2 4.83 -8.82 9.68
C GLN A 2 5.02 -7.52 10.46
N LEU A 3 3.95 -7.04 11.09
CA LEU A 3 3.97 -5.84 11.93
C LEU A 3 3.40 -6.17 13.31
N GLU A 4 3.98 -5.61 14.37
CA GLU A 4 3.41 -5.68 15.70
C GLU A 4 2.57 -4.44 15.97
N ILE A 5 1.24 -4.62 16.03
CA ILE A 5 0.26 -3.54 16.23
C ILE A 5 -0.54 -3.89 17.48
N LYS A 6 -0.58 -2.99 18.46
CA LYS A 6 -1.23 -3.21 19.79
C LYS A 6 -0.82 -4.54 20.46
N GLY A 7 0.49 -4.84 20.44
CA GLY A 7 1.05 -6.04 21.07
C GLY A 7 0.64 -7.36 20.40
N LYS A 8 0.15 -7.30 19.14
CA LYS A 8 -0.17 -8.47 18.34
C LYS A 8 0.57 -8.43 17.02
N THR A 9 1.17 -9.54 16.65
CA THR A 9 1.79 -9.71 15.33
C THR A 9 0.70 -9.95 14.29
N HIS A 10 0.67 -9.09 13.26
CA HIS A 10 -0.24 -9.18 12.12
C HIS A 10 0.54 -9.42 10.84
N ASN A 11 0.05 -10.33 10.00
CA ASN A 11 0.60 -10.50 8.65
C ASN A 11 -0.03 -9.49 7.68
N VAL A 12 0.83 -8.68 7.07
CA VAL A 12 0.45 -7.79 5.97
C VAL A 12 0.76 -8.51 4.65
N LYS A 13 -0.28 -8.79 3.86
CA LYS A 13 -0.20 -9.56 2.60
C LYS A 13 -0.81 -8.80 1.43
N PHE A 14 0.01 -8.49 0.44
CA PHE A 14 -0.43 -7.79 -0.77
C PHE A 14 -0.86 -8.75 -1.88
N GLY A 15 -1.83 -9.64 -1.60
CA GLY A 15 -2.37 -10.60 -2.59
C GLY A 15 -3.48 -10.02 -3.47
N THR A 16 -4.11 -10.85 -4.30
CA THR A 16 -5.22 -10.41 -5.18
C THR A 16 -6.40 -9.82 -4.41
N ARG A 17 -6.69 -10.32 -3.20
CA ARG A 17 -7.75 -9.74 -2.35
C ARG A 17 -7.41 -8.33 -1.90
N PHE A 18 -6.13 -8.05 -1.59
CA PHE A 18 -5.66 -6.70 -1.29
C PHE A 18 -5.91 -5.77 -2.48
N VAL A 19 -5.47 -6.17 -3.69
CA VAL A 19 -5.68 -5.36 -4.92
C VAL A 19 -7.17 -5.12 -5.18
N ALA A 20 -8.01 -6.15 -5.05
CA ALA A 20 -9.45 -6.02 -5.26
C ALA A 20 -10.14 -5.08 -4.25
N GLU A 21 -9.71 -5.07 -2.98
CA GLU A 21 -10.24 -4.09 -2.01
C GLU A 21 -9.73 -2.68 -2.29
N MET A 22 -8.46 -2.51 -2.70
CA MET A 22 -7.94 -1.21 -3.12
C MET A 22 -8.71 -0.66 -4.34
N ASP A 23 -8.99 -1.51 -5.33
CA ASP A 23 -9.75 -1.13 -6.53
C ASP A 23 -11.22 -0.76 -6.22
N ARG A 24 -11.80 -1.29 -5.14
CA ARG A 24 -13.14 -0.89 -4.70
C ARG A 24 -13.14 0.45 -3.98
N ALA A 25 -12.10 0.74 -3.21
CA ALA A 25 -11.95 2.01 -2.50
C ALA A 25 -11.58 3.16 -3.46
N HIS A 26 -10.82 2.85 -4.50
CA HIS A 26 -10.32 3.82 -5.48
C HIS A 26 -10.92 3.54 -6.85
N VAL A 27 -12.07 4.14 -7.13
CA VAL A 27 -12.75 4.04 -8.43
C VAL A 27 -12.62 5.36 -9.16
N THR A 28 -12.18 5.30 -10.41
CA THR A 28 -12.19 6.45 -11.33
C THR A 28 -13.22 6.23 -12.43
N GLU A 29 -13.98 7.27 -12.75
CA GLU A 29 -14.94 7.24 -13.86
C GLU A 29 -14.35 7.92 -15.11
N ARG A 30 -14.41 7.24 -16.25
CA ARG A 30 -13.99 7.78 -17.56
C ARG A 30 -15.01 7.35 -18.61
N GLU A 31 -15.55 8.32 -19.34
CA GLU A 31 -16.54 8.07 -20.41
C GLU A 31 -17.75 7.23 -19.95
N GLY A 32 -18.19 7.42 -18.70
CA GLY A 32 -19.30 6.65 -18.10
C GLY A 32 -18.94 5.23 -17.63
N MET A 33 -17.68 4.80 -17.79
CA MET A 33 -17.16 3.53 -17.29
C MET A 33 -16.39 3.71 -15.99
N LYS A 34 -16.61 2.81 -15.02
CA LYS A 34 -15.93 2.79 -13.71
C LYS A 34 -14.76 1.82 -13.74
N PHE A 35 -13.58 2.30 -13.37
CA PHE A 35 -12.34 1.51 -13.31
C PHE A 35 -11.79 1.52 -11.89
N GLY A 36 -11.41 0.34 -11.40
CA GLY A 36 -10.59 0.20 -10.19
C GLY A 36 -9.18 0.69 -10.49
N THR A 37 -8.69 1.59 -9.64
CA THR A 37 -7.38 2.24 -9.79
C THR A 37 -6.58 2.19 -8.49
N GLY A 38 -6.80 1.18 -7.66
CA GLY A 38 -6.26 1.07 -6.30
C GLY A 38 -4.77 1.30 -6.19
N LEU A 39 -3.96 0.54 -6.94
CA LEU A 39 -2.50 0.71 -6.92
C LEU A 39 -2.07 1.97 -7.66
N GLN A 40 -2.74 2.29 -8.76
CA GLN A 40 -2.48 3.45 -9.61
C GLN A 40 -2.64 4.77 -8.85
N SER A 41 -3.64 4.86 -7.98
CA SER A 41 -3.93 6.06 -7.21
C SER A 41 -3.12 6.15 -5.92
N THR A 42 -2.64 5.05 -5.35
CA THR A 42 -2.01 5.06 -4.01
C THR A 42 -0.49 4.93 -4.03
N VAL A 43 0.09 4.13 -4.92
CA VAL A 43 1.55 3.92 -4.96
C VAL A 43 2.33 5.22 -5.19
N PRO A 44 1.91 6.17 -6.05
CA PRO A 44 2.59 7.46 -6.16
C PRO A 44 2.68 8.20 -4.82
N PHE A 45 1.60 8.21 -4.03
CA PHE A 45 1.59 8.84 -2.71
C PHE A 45 2.46 8.10 -1.69
N LEU A 46 2.70 6.79 -1.84
CA LEU A 46 3.71 6.10 -1.02
C LEU A 46 5.13 6.59 -1.34
N PHE A 47 5.46 6.80 -2.62
CA PHE A 47 6.76 7.38 -3.00
C PHE A 47 6.92 8.82 -2.49
N GLU A 48 5.82 9.57 -2.40
CA GLU A 48 5.76 10.91 -1.78
C GLU A 48 5.67 10.87 -0.24
N ARG A 49 5.83 9.69 0.39
CA ARG A 49 5.82 9.49 1.85
C ARG A 49 4.51 9.93 2.54
N ASN A 50 3.37 9.73 1.88
CA ASN A 50 2.05 10.03 2.45
C ASN A 50 1.64 8.99 3.53
N VAL A 51 1.57 9.43 4.79
CA VAL A 51 1.26 8.56 5.94
C VAL A 51 -0.17 8.03 5.96
N VAL A 52 -1.13 8.75 5.38
CA VAL A 52 -2.53 8.30 5.30
C VAL A 52 -2.64 7.14 4.31
N THR A 53 -1.96 7.24 3.17
CA THR A 53 -1.87 6.16 2.19
C THR A 53 -1.12 4.95 2.74
N LEU A 54 -0.06 5.17 3.52
CA LEU A 54 0.64 4.08 4.22
C LEU A 54 -0.31 3.31 5.14
N ALA A 55 -1.07 4.03 5.97
CA ALA A 55 -2.04 3.44 6.89
C ALA A 55 -3.12 2.65 6.14
N GLU A 56 -3.65 3.19 5.04
CA GLU A 56 -4.62 2.50 4.20
C GLU A 56 -4.05 1.19 3.65
N ILE A 57 -2.85 1.23 3.07
CA ILE A 57 -2.22 0.04 2.47
C ILE A 57 -1.93 -1.03 3.51
N ILE A 58 -1.44 -0.66 4.70
CA ILE A 58 -1.25 -1.60 5.81
C ILE A 58 -2.60 -2.19 6.23
N HIS A 59 -3.63 -1.34 6.39
CA HIS A 59 -4.96 -1.78 6.81
C HIS A 59 -5.56 -2.76 5.80
N VAL A 60 -5.56 -2.45 4.51
CA VAL A 60 -6.06 -3.35 3.47
C VAL A 60 -5.18 -4.61 3.36
N GLY A 61 -3.87 -4.48 3.57
CA GLY A 61 -2.93 -5.60 3.60
C GLY A 61 -3.21 -6.62 4.71
N THR A 62 -3.91 -6.23 5.77
CA THR A 62 -4.34 -7.14 6.86
C THR A 62 -5.73 -7.74 6.64
N ILE A 63 -6.35 -7.59 5.46
CA ILE A 63 -7.73 -8.06 5.19
C ILE A 63 -7.96 -9.56 5.43
N THR A 64 -6.90 -10.38 5.42
CA THR A 64 -6.98 -11.82 5.68
C THR A 64 -6.74 -12.19 7.14
N GLU A 65 -6.38 -11.24 8.00
CA GLU A 65 -6.11 -11.48 9.42
C GLU A 65 -7.40 -11.58 10.22
N SER A 66 -7.36 -12.39 11.29
CA SER A 66 -8.43 -12.51 12.27
C SER A 66 -7.82 -12.74 13.65
N PRO A 67 -7.91 -11.77 14.59
CA PRO A 67 -8.53 -10.45 14.44
C PRO A 67 -7.73 -9.52 13.52
N ARG A 68 -8.44 -8.66 12.78
CA ARG A 68 -7.86 -7.59 11.96
C ARG A 68 -7.67 -6.32 12.82
N PRO A 69 -6.53 -5.61 12.74
CA PRO A 69 -6.38 -4.31 13.38
C PRO A 69 -7.34 -3.29 12.73
N SER A 70 -7.89 -2.39 13.53
CA SER A 70 -8.67 -1.27 13.00
C SER A 70 -7.75 -0.25 12.36
N LEU A 71 -8.31 0.63 11.53
CA LEU A 71 -7.54 1.72 10.94
C LEU A 71 -6.97 2.67 12.01
N ASN A 72 -7.70 2.91 13.10
CA ASN A 72 -7.20 3.69 14.23
C ASN A 72 -6.01 3.00 14.92
N ASP A 73 -6.04 1.67 15.07
CA ASP A 73 -4.90 0.94 15.65
C ASP A 73 -3.64 1.10 14.78
N ILE A 74 -3.81 1.23 13.47
CA ILE A 74 -2.71 1.45 12.52
C ILE A 74 -2.23 2.91 12.55
N TYR A 75 -3.14 3.88 12.71
CA TYR A 75 -2.75 5.27 12.93
C TYR A 75 -1.93 5.41 14.21
N ASP A 76 -2.41 4.88 15.33
CA ASP A 76 -1.69 4.85 16.60
C ASP A 76 -0.30 4.21 16.42
N TYR A 77 -0.22 3.09 15.70
CA TYR A 77 1.05 2.43 15.38
C TYR A 77 2.01 3.29 14.55
N ILE A 78 1.50 4.00 13.52
CA ILE A 78 2.32 4.88 12.67
C ILE A 78 2.81 6.10 13.45
N ASP A 79 2.01 6.64 14.37
CA ASP A 79 2.42 7.77 15.23
C ASP A 79 3.52 7.37 16.23
N GLU A 80 3.59 6.09 16.61
CA GLU A 80 4.53 5.55 17.59
C GLU A 80 5.76 4.84 16.99
N VAL A 81 5.79 4.60 15.67
CA VAL A 81 6.90 3.87 15.04
C VAL A 81 8.19 4.67 15.12
N GLU A 82 9.28 4.02 15.59
CA GLU A 82 10.58 4.68 15.75
C GLU A 82 11.19 5.11 14.40
N ASP A 83 10.98 4.30 13.36
CA ASP A 83 11.57 4.49 12.04
C ASP A 83 10.49 4.41 10.94
N ILE A 84 9.84 5.54 10.71
CA ILE A 84 8.80 5.69 9.68
C ILE A 84 9.36 5.53 8.26
N GLU A 85 10.61 5.97 8.02
CA GLU A 85 11.25 5.85 6.70
C GLU A 85 11.41 4.38 6.32
N LYS A 86 11.91 3.57 7.27
CA LYS A 86 11.99 2.13 7.10
C LYS A 86 10.64 1.46 6.94
N LEU A 87 9.60 1.88 7.66
CA LEU A 87 8.26 1.31 7.49
C LEU A 87 7.73 1.50 6.05
N PHE A 88 7.93 2.69 5.48
CA PHE A 88 7.60 2.93 4.07
C PHE A 88 8.43 2.04 3.13
N ASP A 89 9.74 1.92 3.37
CA ASP A 89 10.63 1.12 2.54
C ASP A 89 10.24 -0.36 2.58
N ASP A 90 9.93 -0.89 3.77
CA ASP A 90 9.47 -2.26 3.98
C ASP A 90 8.13 -2.53 3.25
N VAL A 91 7.19 -1.58 3.28
CA VAL A 91 5.91 -1.68 2.56
C VAL A 91 6.13 -1.66 1.05
N LEU A 92 6.99 -0.77 0.55
CA LEU A 92 7.33 -0.72 -0.87
C LEU A 92 8.03 -2.01 -1.33
N ASP A 93 8.93 -2.56 -0.52
CA ASP A 93 9.62 -3.81 -0.80
C ASP A 93 8.67 -5.01 -0.84
N GLU A 94 7.73 -5.08 0.11
CA GLU A 94 6.71 -6.12 0.08
C GLU A 94 5.82 -6.01 -1.17
N LEU A 95 5.48 -4.79 -1.62
CA LEU A 95 4.77 -4.59 -2.89
C LEU A 95 5.60 -5.03 -4.10
N ARG A 96 6.92 -4.82 -4.10
CA ARG A 96 7.83 -5.28 -5.15
C ARG A 96 7.95 -6.80 -5.20
N GLN A 97 7.86 -7.47 -4.05
CA GLN A 97 8.03 -8.91 -3.94
C GLN A 97 6.72 -9.68 -4.19
N SER A 98 5.56 -9.09 -3.86
CA SER A 98 4.28 -9.78 -4.00
C SER A 98 3.90 -10.07 -5.45
N ASN A 99 3.41 -11.29 -5.71
CA ASN A 99 2.91 -11.70 -7.03
C ASN A 99 1.78 -10.82 -7.57
N ALA A 100 0.95 -10.21 -6.71
CA ALA A 100 -0.18 -9.41 -7.17
C ALA A 100 0.21 -7.98 -7.59
N SER A 101 1.35 -7.47 -7.14
CA SER A 101 1.76 -6.07 -7.34
C SER A 101 3.12 -5.91 -8.04
N LYS A 102 4.00 -6.92 -8.06
CA LYS A 102 5.37 -6.80 -8.59
C LYS A 102 5.45 -6.27 -10.03
N LEU A 103 4.55 -6.70 -10.92
CA LEU A 103 4.54 -6.24 -12.30
C LEU A 103 4.11 -4.77 -12.41
N PHE A 104 3.20 -4.35 -11.53
CA PHE A 104 2.79 -2.95 -11.43
C PHE A 104 3.95 -2.08 -10.91
N MET A 105 4.61 -2.50 -9.83
CA MET A 105 5.75 -1.79 -9.23
C MET A 105 6.88 -1.59 -10.24
N ALA A 106 7.30 -2.66 -10.92
CA ALA A 106 8.36 -2.59 -11.94
C ALA A 106 8.04 -1.59 -13.07
N ARG A 107 6.77 -1.49 -13.47
CA ARG A 107 6.32 -0.52 -14.48
C ARG A 107 6.37 0.92 -13.94
N VAL A 108 5.88 1.15 -12.72
CA VAL A 108 5.88 2.49 -12.11
C VAL A 108 7.30 3.00 -11.94
N GLU A 109 8.20 2.18 -11.40
CA GLU A 109 9.60 2.57 -11.18
C GLU A 109 10.33 2.85 -12.48
N LYS A 110 10.08 2.04 -13.52
CA LYS A 110 10.58 2.32 -14.86
C LYS A 110 10.12 3.70 -15.35
N ASN A 111 8.82 4.00 -15.23
CA ASN A 111 8.27 5.28 -15.66
C ASN A 111 8.87 6.46 -14.86
N LEU A 112 9.06 6.31 -13.55
CA LEU A 112 9.68 7.33 -12.70
C LEU A 112 11.14 7.59 -13.09
N ALA A 113 11.89 6.53 -13.41
CA ALA A 113 13.27 6.65 -13.88
C ALA A 113 13.37 7.35 -15.24
N GLU A 114 12.43 7.07 -16.16
CA GLU A 114 12.35 7.76 -17.45
C GLU A 114 12.06 9.25 -17.28
N VAL A 115 11.09 9.62 -16.44
CA VAL A 115 10.78 11.04 -16.15
C VAL A 115 11.96 11.77 -15.51
N ALA A 116 12.67 11.11 -14.58
CA ALA A 116 13.84 11.70 -13.92
C ALA A 116 15.05 11.88 -14.88
N ALA A 117 15.14 11.07 -15.93
CA ALA A 117 16.20 11.18 -16.95
C ALA A 117 15.93 12.31 -17.96
N GLU A 118 14.68 12.75 -18.09
CA GLU A 118 14.25 13.84 -18.97
C GLU A 118 14.26 15.23 -18.31
N ALA A 119 14.44 15.30 -16.98
CA ALA A 119 14.45 16.52 -16.17
C ALA A 119 15.87 17.07 -15.94
#